data_AF-A0AAN7PYF0-F1
#
_entry.id   AF-A0AAN7PYF0-F1
#
_cell.length_a   1.000
_cell.length_b   1.000
_cell.length_c   1.000
_cell.angle_alpha   90.00
_cell.angle_beta   90.00
_cell.angle_gamma   90.00
#
_symmetry.space_group_name_H-M   'P 1'
#
loop_
_entity.id
_entity.type
_entity.pdbx_description
1 polymer ?
#
loop_
_entity_poly.entity_id
_entity_poly.type
_entity_poly.pdbx_seq_one_letter_code
_entity_poly.pdbx_strand_id
1 'polypeptide(L)'
;MCLTGKEEEQMRRAERKILRTILGPIRTNENESRQRMNYEVFTEMKDEDIIKFINTRRINWLVHISRREENDTLKTLLEQKPMEDRTRGRPRLRWMDQVKKDLKTLKITN
;
A
#
# COMPACT_ATOMS: atom_id res chain seq x y z
N MET A 1 -2.32 -8.76 -4.23
CA MET A 1 -1.67 -7.97 -5.29
C MET A 1 -0.40 -7.33 -4.75
N CYS A 2 0.75 -7.61 -5.37
CA CYS A 2 2.04 -6.99 -5.03
C CYS A 2 2.26 -5.80 -5.96
N LEU A 3 2.52 -4.61 -5.42
CA LEU A 3 2.80 -3.43 -6.21
C LEU A 3 4.31 -3.32 -6.43
N THR A 4 4.71 -3.00 -7.65
CA THR A 4 6.07 -2.53 -7.94
C THR A 4 6.20 -1.07 -7.51
N GLY A 5 7.44 -0.62 -7.25
CA GLY A 5 7.66 0.78 -6.84
C GLY A 5 7.15 1.82 -7.86
N LYS A 6 7.12 1.48 -9.16
CA LYS A 6 6.54 2.34 -10.21
C LYS A 6 5.03 2.45 -10.05
N GLU A 7 4.34 1.34 -9.78
CA GLU A 7 2.90 1.33 -9.55
C GLU A 7 2.55 2.07 -8.26
N GLU A 8 3.35 1.91 -7.20
CA GLU A 8 3.14 2.66 -5.96
C GLU A 8 3.19 4.17 -6.18
N GLU A 9 4.18 4.66 -6.93
CA GLU A 9 4.28 6.08 -7.25
C GLU A 9 3.13 6.57 -8.14
N GLN A 10 2.68 5.74 -9.10
CA GLN A 10 1.50 6.06 -9.91
C GLN A 10 0.24 6.18 -9.04
N MET A 11 0.04 5.28 -8.09
CA MET A 11 -1.10 5.31 -7.16
C MET A 11 -1.05 6.57 -6.28
N ARG A 12 0.12 6.93 -5.75
CA ARG A 12 0.28 8.19 -4.98
C ARG A 12 -0.04 9.42 -5.82
N ARG A 13 0.36 9.45 -7.09
CA ARG A 13 0.02 10.57 -8.00
C ARG A 13 -1.48 10.64 -8.27
N ALA A 14 -2.12 9.50 -8.51
CA ALA A 14 -3.56 9.43 -8.73
C ALA A 14 -4.33 9.91 -7.49
N GLU A 15 -3.97 9.42 -6.30
CA GLU A 15 -4.53 9.85 -5.02
C GLU A 15 -4.40 11.36 -4.83
N ARG A 16 -3.19 11.93 -4.95
CA ARG A 16 -2.99 13.39 -4.80
C ARG A 16 -3.81 14.21 -5.80
N LYS A 17 -4.06 13.69 -7.01
CA LYS A 17 -4.91 14.36 -8.00
C LYS A 17 -6.38 14.37 -7.54
N ILE A 18 -6.88 13.22 -7.09
CA ILE A 18 -8.25 13.07 -6.56
C ILE A 18 -8.44 13.94 -5.32
N LEU A 19 -7.50 13.91 -4.37
CA LEU A 19 -7.58 14.69 -3.13
C LEU A 19 -7.62 16.20 -3.40
N ARG A 20 -6.84 16.71 -4.35
CA ARG A 20 -6.92 18.13 -4.75
C ARG A 20 -8.26 18.51 -5.34
N THR A 21 -8.89 17.59 -6.07
CA THR A 21 -10.25 17.80 -6.60
C THR A 21 -11.27 17.85 -5.47
N ILE A 22 -11.19 16.94 -4.50
CA ILE A 22 -12.14 16.87 -3.37
C ILE A 22 -11.97 18.05 -2.41
N LEU A 23 -10.72 18.35 -2.03
CA LEU A 23 -10.41 19.39 -1.04
C LEU A 23 -10.52 20.81 -1.61
N GLY A 24 -10.55 20.94 -2.94
CA GLY A 24 -10.61 22.21 -3.63
C GLY A 24 -9.35 23.08 -3.46
N PRO A 25 -9.35 24.26 -4.11
CA PRO A 25 -8.27 25.23 -3.99
C PRO A 25 -8.25 25.89 -2.61
N ILE A 26 -7.09 26.40 -2.21
CA ILE A 26 -6.93 27.22 -1.01
C ILE A 26 -7.10 28.69 -1.38
N ARG A 27 -7.90 29.41 -0.59
CA ARG A 27 -8.02 30.87 -0.68
C ARG A 27 -6.81 31.51 0.00
N THR A 28 -6.03 32.27 -0.75
CA THR A 28 -4.88 33.01 -0.20
C THR A 28 -5.32 34.41 0.23
N ASN A 29 -6.13 35.08 -0.59
CA ASN A 29 -6.69 36.42 -0.38
C ASN A 29 -8.17 36.44 -0.81
N GLU A 30 -8.88 37.56 -0.61
CA GLU A 30 -10.32 37.69 -0.95
C GLU A 30 -10.65 37.31 -2.40
N ASN A 31 -9.76 37.62 -3.36
CA ASN A 31 -9.96 37.35 -4.79
C ASN A 31 -8.98 36.33 -5.40
N GLU A 32 -8.10 35.72 -4.60
CA GLU A 32 -7.05 34.84 -5.12
C GLU A 32 -7.13 33.44 -4.52
N SER A 33 -7.20 32.45 -5.41
CA SER A 33 -7.19 31.03 -5.06
C SER A 33 -6.04 30.33 -5.77
N ARG A 34 -5.35 29.44 -5.05
CA ARG A 34 -4.28 28.64 -5.61
C ARG A 34 -4.53 27.15 -5.40
N GLN A 35 -3.88 26.33 -6.21
CA GLN A 35 -3.88 24.89 -6.00
C GLN A 35 -3.12 24.52 -4.72
N ARG A 36 -3.56 23.43 -4.08
CA ARG A 36 -2.86 22.86 -2.92
C ARG A 36 -1.52 22.25 -3.31
N MET A 37 -0.49 22.58 -2.55
CA MET A 37 0.84 21.98 -2.64
C MET A 37 0.85 20.55 -2.07
N ASN A 38 1.89 19.78 -2.39
CA ASN A 38 1.99 18.39 -1.93
C ASN A 38 1.95 18.27 -0.40
N TYR A 39 2.71 19.11 0.32
CA TYR A 39 2.76 19.07 1.78
C TYR A 39 1.40 19.36 2.42
N GLU A 40 0.63 20.30 1.87
CA GLU A 40 -0.71 20.64 2.38
C GLU A 40 -1.67 19.45 2.23
N VAL A 41 -1.61 18.75 1.10
CA VAL A 41 -2.41 17.52 0.90
C VAL A 41 -2.00 16.44 1.90
N PHE A 42 -0.70 16.27 2.17
CA PHE A 42 -0.24 15.28 3.15
C PHE A 42 -0.66 15.62 4.58
N THR A 43 -0.56 16.89 4.97
CA THR A 43 -0.99 17.36 6.30
C THR A 43 -2.48 17.10 6.52
N GLU A 44 -3.31 17.39 5.52
CA GLU A 44 -4.76 17.11 5.58
C GLU A 44 -5.07 15.62 5.73
N MET A 45 -4.26 14.77 5.08
CA MET A 45 -4.36 13.31 5.19
C MET A 45 -3.62 12.73 6.41
N LYS A 46 -3.07 13.59 7.29
CA LYS A 46 -2.33 13.17 8.50
C LYS A 46 -1.18 12.20 8.17
N ASP A 47 -0.49 12.47 7.08
CA ASP A 47 0.59 11.64 6.53
C ASP A 47 0.17 10.19 6.18
N GLU A 48 -1.13 9.91 6.08
CA GLU A 48 -1.64 8.66 5.53
C GLU A 48 -1.64 8.76 3.99
N ASP A 49 -1.22 7.68 3.32
CA ASP A 49 -1.26 7.57 1.87
C ASP A 49 -1.91 6.25 1.44
N ILE A 50 -2.35 6.18 0.19
CA ILE A 50 -3.01 5.01 -0.36
C ILE A 50 -2.15 3.74 -0.27
N ILE A 51 -0.82 3.89 -0.27
CA ILE A 51 0.11 2.77 -0.19
C ILE A 51 0.11 2.18 1.22
N LYS A 52 0.13 3.00 2.27
CA LYS A 52 -0.03 2.56 3.65
C LYS A 52 -1.38 1.87 3.86
N PHE A 53 -2.47 2.40 3.28
CA PHE A 53 -3.77 1.74 3.31
C PHE A 53 -3.74 0.35 2.65
N ILE A 54 -3.17 0.24 1.44
CA ILE A 54 -3.05 -1.03 0.72
C ILE A 54 -2.20 -2.03 1.51
N ASN A 55 -1.08 -1.58 2.08
CA ASN A 55 -0.18 -2.41 2.89
C ASN A 55 -0.90 -2.92 4.14
N THR A 56 -1.67 -2.06 4.82
CA THR A 56 -2.48 -2.44 5.98
C THR A 56 -3.54 -3.48 5.62
N ARG A 57 -4.25 -3.29 4.50
CA ARG A 57 -5.23 -4.27 4.00
C ARG A 57 -4.58 -5.62 3.67
N ARG A 58 -3.36 -5.61 3.13
CA ARG A 58 -2.60 -6.82 2.82
C ARG A 58 -2.24 -7.59 4.09
N ILE A 59 -1.80 -6.90 5.15
CA ILE A 59 -1.52 -7.51 6.46
C ILE A 59 -2.80 -8.02 7.11
N ASN A 60 -3.88 -7.26 7.08
CA ASN A 60 -5.17 -7.70 7.63
C ASN A 60 -5.66 -9.00 6.97
N TRP A 61 -5.41 -9.17 5.67
CA TRP A 61 -5.72 -10.42 4.98
C TRP A 61 -4.83 -11.59 5.45
N LEU A 62 -3.53 -11.34 5.70
CA LEU A 62 -2.65 -12.34 6.33
C LEU A 62 -3.18 -12.76 7.70
N VAL A 63 -3.52 -11.78 8.55
CA VAL A 63 -4.05 -12.01 9.90
C VAL A 63 -5.40 -12.74 9.84
N HIS A 64 -6.22 -12.44 8.85
CA HIS A 64 -7.47 -13.16 8.65
C HIS A 64 -7.22 -14.65 8.34
N ILE A 65 -6.28 -14.96 7.45
CA ILE A 65 -5.93 -16.35 7.11
C ILE A 65 -5.26 -17.07 8.29
N SER A 66 -4.39 -16.40 9.03
CA SER A 66 -3.68 -17.03 10.16
C SER A 66 -4.62 -17.49 11.28
N ARG A 67 -5.80 -16.85 11.39
CA ARG A 67 -6.86 -17.23 12.33
C ARG A 67 -7.75 -18.38 11.86
N ARG A 68 -7.62 -18.83 10.60
CA ARG A 68 -8.38 -19.98 10.08
C ARG A 68 -7.79 -21.29 10.59
N GLU A 69 -8.62 -22.34 10.54
CA GLU A 69 -8.24 -23.69 10.94
C GLU A 69 -7.04 -24.20 10.13
N GLU A 70 -6.26 -25.10 10.72
CA GLU A 70 -5.03 -25.62 10.11
C GLU A 70 -5.28 -26.37 8.80
N ASN A 71 -6.44 -27.02 8.67
CA ASN A 71 -6.84 -27.75 7.47
C ASN A 71 -7.53 -26.85 6.42
N ASP A 72 -7.63 -25.54 6.66
CA ASP A 72 -8.19 -24.61 5.69
C ASP A 72 -7.27 -24.51 4.47
N THR A 73 -7.84 -24.75 3.29
CA THR A 73 -7.09 -24.82 2.03
C THR A 73 -6.28 -23.55 1.74
N LEU A 74 -6.77 -22.38 2.16
CA LEU A 74 -6.07 -21.11 1.95
C LEU A 74 -4.83 -20.99 2.84
N LYS A 75 -4.91 -21.48 4.08
CA LYS A 75 -3.79 -21.48 5.02
C LYS A 75 -2.71 -22.45 4.55
N THR A 76 -3.08 -23.67 4.16
CA THR A 76 -2.17 -24.64 3.56
C THR A 76 -1.48 -24.09 2.30
N LEU A 77 -2.25 -23.48 1.39
CA LEU A 77 -1.71 -22.88 0.17
C LEU A 77 -0.73 -21.74 0.47
N LEU A 78 -1.00 -20.95 1.51
CA LEU A 78 -0.12 -19.86 1.92
C LEU A 78 1.24 -20.35 2.42
N GLU A 79 1.24 -21.47 3.14
CA GLU A 79 2.43 -22.08 3.72
C GLU A 79 3.24 -22.90 2.71
N GLN A 80 2.58 -23.40 1.66
CA GLN A 80 3.25 -24.11 0.58
C GLN A 80 4.36 -23.26 -0.06
N LYS A 81 5.58 -23.78 0.00
CA LYS A 81 6.74 -23.24 -0.72
C LYS A 81 7.01 -24.12 -1.93
N PRO A 82 6.65 -23.70 -3.16
CA PRO A 82 7.03 -24.47 -4.34
C PRO A 82 8.56 -24.52 -4.46
N MET A 83 9.09 -25.75 -4.56
CA MET A 83 10.50 -26.07 -4.81
C MET A 83 10.83 -25.76 -6.28
N GLU A 84 10.88 -24.48 -6.63
CA GLU A 84 11.37 -24.05 -7.94
C GLU A 84 12.47 -23.02 -7.77
N ASP A 85 13.61 -23.29 -8.42
CA ASP A 85 14.66 -22.32 -8.62
C ASP A 85 14.12 -21.11 -9.40
N ARG A 86 14.56 -19.92 -8.99
CA ARG A 86 14.10 -18.68 -9.61
C ARG A 86 14.56 -18.64 -11.06
N THR A 87 13.64 -18.27 -11.96
CA THR A 87 14.00 -17.97 -13.34
C THR A 87 15.03 -16.83 -13.40
N ARG A 88 15.96 -16.92 -14.35
CA ARG A 88 16.94 -15.86 -14.61
C ARG A 88 16.21 -14.60 -15.10
N GLY A 89 16.59 -13.44 -14.57
CA GLY A 89 15.97 -12.14 -14.86
C GLY A 89 15.35 -11.50 -13.61
N ARG A 90 14.53 -10.46 -13.78
CA ARG A 90 13.83 -9.80 -12.66
C ARG A 90 12.70 -10.71 -12.16
N PRO A 91 12.82 -11.33 -10.97
CA PRO A 91 11.78 -12.22 -10.48
C PRO A 91 10.52 -11.42 -10.14
N ARG A 92 9.35 -12.02 -10.32
CA ARG A 92 8.08 -11.42 -9.89
C ARG A 92 8.08 -11.24 -8.36
N LEU A 93 7.46 -10.17 -7.89
CA LEU A 93 7.26 -9.94 -6.46
C LEU A 93 6.31 -11.00 -5.88
N ARG A 94 6.81 -11.83 -4.96
CA ARG A 94 5.96 -12.78 -4.23
C ARG A 94 5.16 -12.06 -3.17
N TRP A 95 3.95 -12.55 -2.94
CA TRP A 95 3.04 -11.96 -1.97
C TRP A 95 3.61 -11.98 -0.55
N MET A 96 4.15 -13.11 -0.10
CA MET A 96 4.78 -13.22 1.23
C MET A 96 6.00 -12.32 1.40
N ASP A 97 6.82 -12.15 0.35
CA ASP A 97 7.97 -11.23 0.41
C ASP A 97 7.49 -9.78 0.55
N GLN A 98 6.39 -9.43 -0.12
CA GLN A 98 5.79 -8.12 0.00
C GLN A 98 5.20 -7.89 1.39
N VAL A 99 4.45 -8.85 1.94
CA VAL A 99 3.89 -8.73 3.30
C VAL A 99 4.99 -8.54 4.35
N LYS A 100 6.12 -9.25 4.22
CA LYS A 100 7.29 -9.04 5.08
C LYS A 100 7.87 -7.63 4.95
N LYS A 101 7.87 -7.04 3.76
CA LYS A 101 8.27 -5.64 3.57
C LYS A 101 7.27 -4.69 4.23
N ASP A 102 5.98 -4.92 4.04
CA ASP A 102 4.93 -4.08 4.60
C ASP A 102 4.98 -4.03 6.13
N LEU A 103 5.18 -5.19 6.79
CA LEU A 103 5.37 -5.28 8.24
C LEU A 103 6.56 -4.43 8.72
N LYS A 104 7.68 -4.47 7.99
CA LYS A 104 8.85 -3.63 8.27
C LYS A 104 8.55 -2.15 8.06
N THR A 105 7.88 -1.80 6.96
CA THR A 105 7.51 -0.41 6.64
C THR A 105 6.58 0.19 7.69
N LEU A 106 5.62 -0.59 8.18
CA LEU A 106 4.66 -0.18 9.21
C LEU A 106 5.21 -0.31 10.64
N LYS A 107 6.47 -0.74 10.80
CA LYS A 107 7.14 -0.97 12.10
C LYS A 107 6.33 -1.86 13.06
N ILE A 108 5.57 -2.80 12.51
CA ILE A 108 4.84 -3.78 13.30
C ILE A 108 5.83 -4.90 13.61
N THR A 109 6.51 -4.80 14.74
CA THR A 109 7.30 -5.89 15.32
C THR A 109 6.46 -6.65 16.32
N ASN A 110 6.53 -7.98 16.25
CA ASN A 110 5.92 -8.90 17.21
C ASN A 110 6.74 -8.93 18.50
#